data_AF-A0A6C0BZY8-F1
#
_entry.id   AF-A0A6C0BZY8-F1
#
_cell.length_a   1.000
_cell.length_b   1.000
_cell.length_c   1.000
_cell.angle_alpha   90.00
_cell.angle_beta   90.00
_cell.angle_gamma   90.00
#
_symmetry.space_group_name_H-M   'P 1'
#
loop_
_entity.id
_entity.type
_entity.pdbx_description
1 polymer ?
#
loop_
_entity_poly.entity_id
_entity_poly.type
_entity_poly.pdbx_seq_one_letter_code
_entity_poly.pdbx_strand_id
1 'polypeptide(L)'
;MSSTLASLGTDTQVELSKFSSTNYIDGGREFLNSNSAVAKVAFLLLVVILFILLLRLGAGLMSWFMEPSPTPILIKGAHDATVGMTIGQNPNISGNIPILRSVNDQTGLEFTWSTWLYVDGTNFKTKSATSANYKHIFHKGNYNFDEKTGLNTPNNAPGLYLSSSTNSLLVLMNTYDTPTYSSRKNKQNGVGPNAAIPESIVINDLPLDKWVNVIIRISNQNQLDVYINGTLVKRELLKGIPRQNYGDVFVTRNGGFKGFISELRYFNSGIGTNKIQEIVDNGPNTKLLQDNTMMDSAPRYLSTRWFFSGIKDGYNP
;
A
#
# COMPACT_ATOMS: atom_id res chain seq x y z
N MET A 1 -58.48 37.47 -5.42
CA MET A 1 -57.32 36.55 -5.58
C MET A 1 -57.44 35.76 -6.88
N SER A 2 -57.33 36.41 -8.05
CA SER A 2 -57.37 35.68 -9.34
C SER A 2 -56.62 36.39 -10.48
N SER A 3 -56.25 37.67 -10.33
CA SER A 3 -55.48 38.40 -11.35
C SER A 3 -53.97 38.39 -11.15
N THR A 4 -53.45 37.90 -10.03
CA THR A 4 -52.00 37.96 -9.70
C THR A 4 -51.24 36.66 -9.97
N LEU A 5 -51.91 35.57 -10.37
CA LEU A 5 -51.25 34.30 -10.72
C LEU A 5 -51.03 34.11 -12.24
N ALA A 6 -51.66 34.92 -13.09
CA ALA A 6 -51.55 34.79 -14.54
C ALA A 6 -50.30 35.49 -15.14
N SER A 7 -49.72 36.47 -14.43
CA SER A 7 -48.54 37.22 -14.93
C SER A 7 -47.19 36.57 -14.58
N LEU A 8 -47.15 35.67 -13.60
CA LEU A 8 -45.89 35.01 -13.18
C LEU A 8 -45.45 33.86 -14.10
N GLY A 9 -46.37 33.28 -14.88
CA GLY A 9 -46.06 32.22 -15.85
C GLY A 9 -45.69 32.72 -17.25
N THR A 10 -46.02 33.98 -17.58
CA THR A 10 -45.74 34.58 -18.89
C THR A 10 -44.34 35.19 -18.94
N ASP A 11 -43.89 35.86 -17.87
CA ASP A 11 -42.54 36.46 -17.83
C ASP A 11 -41.41 35.41 -17.78
N THR A 12 -41.63 34.26 -17.14
CA THR A 12 -40.66 33.14 -17.12
C THR A 12 -40.54 32.42 -18.46
N GLN A 13 -41.61 32.35 -19.26
CA GLN A 13 -41.53 31.81 -20.63
C GLN A 13 -40.89 32.80 -21.62
N VAL A 14 -41.11 34.10 -21.42
CA VAL A 14 -40.51 35.15 -22.26
C VAL A 14 -38.99 35.24 -22.04
N GLU A 15 -38.49 35.05 -20.81
CA GLU A 15 -37.04 34.99 -20.57
C GLU A 15 -36.38 33.70 -21.09
N LEU A 16 -37.01 32.52 -20.98
CA LEU A 16 -36.48 31.29 -21.56
C LEU A 16 -36.43 31.33 -23.10
N SER A 17 -37.39 32.00 -23.73
CA SER A 17 -37.42 32.12 -25.20
C SER A 17 -36.31 33.02 -25.77
N LYS A 18 -35.74 33.92 -24.96
CA LYS A 18 -34.57 34.74 -25.34
C LYS A 18 -33.23 33.99 -25.28
N PHE A 19 -33.18 32.83 -24.65
CA PHE A 19 -32.01 31.93 -24.68
C PHE A 19 -32.09 30.87 -25.80
N SER A 20 -33.22 30.82 -26.53
CA SER A 20 -33.37 30.03 -27.75
C SER A 20 -32.80 30.81 -28.95
N SER A 21 -31.48 30.87 -29.05
CA SER A 21 -30.79 31.53 -30.16
C SER A 21 -30.85 30.70 -31.46
N THR A 22 -31.98 30.76 -32.17
CA THR A 22 -32.21 30.05 -33.44
C THR A 22 -31.27 30.53 -34.56
N ASN A 23 -30.83 31.79 -34.53
CA ASN A 23 -29.98 32.38 -35.58
C ASN A 23 -28.58 31.75 -35.68
N TYR A 24 -28.01 31.25 -34.58
CA TYR A 24 -26.72 30.51 -34.63
C TYR A 24 -26.89 29.09 -35.18
N ILE A 25 -28.08 28.51 -35.03
CA ILE A 25 -28.42 27.18 -35.52
C ILE A 25 -28.68 27.24 -37.04
N ASP A 26 -29.31 28.31 -37.53
CA ASP A 26 -29.60 28.49 -38.95
C ASP A 26 -28.34 28.76 -39.80
N GLY A 27 -27.41 29.60 -39.33
CA GLY A 27 -26.10 29.77 -40.00
C GLY A 27 -25.25 28.50 -40.01
N GLY A 28 -25.35 27.67 -38.98
CA GLY A 28 -24.74 26.33 -38.94
C GLY A 28 -25.34 25.39 -39.97
N ARG A 29 -26.67 25.42 -40.19
CA ARG A 29 -27.36 24.60 -41.19
C ARG A 29 -27.01 24.99 -42.63
N GLU A 30 -26.92 26.29 -42.93
CA GLU A 30 -26.49 26.77 -44.26
C GLU A 30 -25.04 26.39 -44.57
N PHE A 31 -24.14 26.49 -43.58
CA PHE A 31 -22.75 26.06 -43.73
C PHE A 31 -22.63 24.54 -43.95
N LEU A 32 -23.37 23.74 -43.18
CA LEU A 32 -23.42 22.27 -43.32
C LEU A 32 -24.01 21.80 -44.65
N ASN A 33 -24.97 22.54 -45.21
CA ASN A 33 -25.61 22.21 -46.48
C ASN A 33 -24.86 22.76 -47.71
N SER A 34 -23.84 23.61 -47.52
CA SER A 34 -23.06 24.16 -48.63
C SER A 34 -22.05 23.14 -49.17
N ASN A 35 -22.08 22.85 -50.48
CA ASN A 35 -21.10 21.98 -51.15
C ASN A 35 -19.77 22.72 -51.43
N SER A 36 -19.29 23.50 -50.46
CA SER A 36 -18.05 24.25 -50.55
C SER A 36 -16.87 23.41 -50.06
N ALA A 37 -15.70 23.56 -50.69
CA ALA A 37 -14.46 22.93 -50.23
C ALA A 37 -14.12 23.34 -48.79
N VAL A 38 -14.43 24.58 -48.41
CA VAL A 38 -14.20 25.11 -47.06
C VAL A 38 -15.09 24.42 -46.03
N ALA A 39 -16.37 24.17 -46.35
CA ALA A 39 -17.30 23.46 -45.47
C ALA A 39 -16.89 22.00 -45.25
N LYS A 40 -16.40 21.31 -46.30
CA LYS A 40 -15.86 19.95 -46.19
C LYS A 40 -14.62 19.89 -45.29
N VAL A 41 -13.71 20.86 -45.41
CA VAL A 41 -12.50 20.95 -44.56
C VAL A 41 -12.88 21.26 -43.11
N ALA A 42 -13.78 22.22 -42.87
CA ALA A 42 -14.23 22.56 -41.52
C ALA A 42 -14.99 21.41 -40.84
N PHE A 43 -15.85 20.70 -41.58
CA PHE A 43 -16.53 19.50 -41.09
C PHE A 43 -15.54 18.39 -40.74
N LEU A 44 -14.54 18.14 -41.60
CA LEU A 44 -13.48 17.18 -41.32
C LEU A 44 -12.72 17.53 -40.02
N LEU A 45 -12.36 18.81 -39.84
CA LEU A 45 -11.71 19.27 -38.61
C LEU A 45 -12.59 19.08 -37.38
N LEU A 46 -13.90 19.37 -37.47
CA LEU A 46 -14.85 19.14 -36.38
C LEU A 46 -14.94 17.65 -36.02
N VAL A 47 -15.02 16.76 -37.02
CA VAL A 47 -15.03 15.30 -36.80
C VAL A 47 -13.74 14.83 -36.14
N VAL A 48 -12.58 15.35 -36.57
CA VAL A 48 -11.29 15.02 -35.94
C VAL A 48 -11.23 15.51 -34.49
N ILE A 49 -11.70 16.72 -34.20
CA ILE A 49 -11.76 17.25 -32.82
C ILE A 49 -12.70 16.40 -31.96
N LEU A 50 -13.90 16.08 -32.45
CA LEU A 50 -14.85 15.24 -31.75
C LEU A 50 -14.29 13.83 -31.50
N PHE A 51 -13.59 13.25 -32.48
CA PHE A 51 -12.91 11.98 -32.34
C PHE A 51 -11.82 12.03 -31.27
N ILE A 52 -11.00 13.08 -31.23
CA ILE A 52 -9.98 13.26 -30.18
C ILE A 52 -10.64 13.40 -28.80
N LEU A 53 -11.75 14.12 -28.68
CA LEU A 53 -12.50 14.25 -27.42
C LEU A 53 -13.06 12.90 -26.96
N LEU A 54 -13.68 12.13 -27.86
CA LEU A 54 -14.21 10.80 -27.55
C LEU A 54 -13.09 9.82 -27.20
N LEU A 55 -11.96 9.86 -27.91
CA LEU A 55 -10.80 9.03 -27.61
C LEU A 55 -10.22 9.38 -26.24
N ARG A 56 -10.11 10.67 -25.90
CA ARG A 56 -9.68 11.11 -24.55
C ARG A 56 -10.63 10.66 -23.47
N LEU A 57 -11.94 10.76 -23.69
CA LEU A 57 -12.96 10.32 -22.74
C LEU A 57 -12.91 8.79 -22.57
N GLY A 58 -12.84 8.04 -23.66
CA GLY A 58 -12.72 6.59 -23.65
C GLY A 58 -11.44 6.11 -22.96
N ALA A 59 -10.30 6.73 -23.26
CA ALA A 59 -9.03 6.44 -22.59
C ALA A 59 -9.08 6.77 -21.09
N GLY A 60 -9.71 7.89 -20.72
CA GLY A 60 -9.90 8.28 -19.32
C GLY A 60 -10.77 7.30 -18.53
N LEU A 61 -11.88 6.85 -19.11
CA LEU A 61 -12.75 5.83 -18.51
C LEU A 61 -12.02 4.49 -18.36
N MET A 62 -11.25 4.08 -19.37
CA MET A 62 -10.48 2.84 -19.31
C MET A 62 -9.40 2.90 -18.24
N SER A 63 -8.68 4.02 -18.16
CA SER A 63 -7.69 4.24 -17.09
C SER A 63 -8.33 4.15 -15.72
N TRP A 64 -9.46 4.84 -15.50
CA TRP A 64 -10.14 4.84 -14.21
C TRP A 64 -10.60 3.45 -13.76
N PHE A 65 -11.08 2.60 -14.68
CA PHE A 65 -11.53 1.25 -14.35
C PHE A 65 -10.39 0.25 -14.15
N MET A 66 -9.27 0.41 -14.85
CA MET A 66 -8.16 -0.55 -14.85
C MET A 66 -6.97 -0.16 -13.96
N GLU A 67 -6.92 1.07 -13.46
CA GLU A 67 -5.79 1.53 -12.66
C GLU A 67 -5.75 0.81 -11.30
N PRO A 68 -4.57 0.27 -10.89
CA PRO A 68 -4.41 -0.32 -9.58
C PRO A 68 -4.76 0.66 -8.46
N SER A 69 -5.26 0.15 -7.34
CA SER A 69 -5.58 1.00 -6.19
C SER A 69 -4.34 1.74 -5.67
N PRO A 70 -4.42 3.05 -5.40
CA PRO A 70 -3.34 3.82 -4.78
C PRO A 70 -3.11 3.46 -3.30
N THR A 71 -4.07 2.78 -2.67
CA THR A 71 -4.00 2.40 -1.25
C THR A 71 -4.27 0.90 -0.99
N PRO A 72 -3.53 0.00 -1.67
CA PRO A 72 -3.83 -1.42 -1.65
C PRO A 72 -3.64 -2.02 -0.25
N ILE A 73 -4.58 -2.88 0.14
CA ILE A 73 -4.46 -3.75 1.31
C ILE A 73 -3.78 -5.03 0.82
N LEU A 74 -2.57 -5.28 1.30
CA LEU A 74 -1.73 -6.41 0.91
C LEU A 74 -2.10 -7.67 1.70
N ILE A 75 -2.49 -7.51 2.96
CA ILE A 75 -2.95 -8.60 3.84
C ILE A 75 -4.27 -8.16 4.46
N LYS A 76 -5.36 -8.89 4.21
CA LYS A 76 -6.71 -8.55 4.69
C LYS A 76 -7.23 -9.56 5.72
N GLY A 77 -6.70 -9.48 6.93
CA GLY A 77 -6.99 -10.44 8.00
C GLY A 77 -5.76 -10.75 8.84
N ALA A 78 -5.91 -11.63 9.82
CA ALA A 78 -4.83 -12.11 10.66
C ALA A 78 -4.06 -13.24 9.95
N HIS A 79 -2.82 -12.94 9.62
CA HIS A 79 -1.82 -13.86 9.06
C HIS A 79 -0.95 -14.43 10.18
N ASP A 80 -0.76 -15.75 10.22
CA ASP A 80 0.19 -16.38 11.15
C ASP A 80 1.62 -15.96 10.79
N ALA A 81 2.28 -15.28 11.73
CA ALA A 81 3.59 -14.69 11.49
C ALA A 81 4.75 -15.72 11.46
N THR A 82 4.47 -17.00 11.68
CA THR A 82 5.43 -18.09 11.52
C THR A 82 5.48 -18.64 10.10
N VAL A 83 4.43 -18.38 9.30
CA VAL A 83 4.30 -18.84 7.92
C VAL A 83 4.66 -17.70 6.98
N GLY A 84 5.60 -17.91 6.07
CA GLY A 84 6.01 -16.86 5.13
C GLY A 84 5.04 -16.70 3.95
N MET A 85 4.80 -15.45 3.53
CA MET A 85 3.98 -15.08 2.36
C MET A 85 4.77 -14.21 1.37
N THR A 86 4.45 -14.29 0.08
CA THR A 86 4.95 -13.37 -0.97
C THR A 86 3.76 -12.81 -1.71
N ILE A 87 3.78 -11.50 -1.91
CA ILE A 87 2.72 -10.76 -2.58
C ILE A 87 3.34 -10.17 -3.85
N GLY A 88 2.98 -10.79 -4.97
CA GLY A 88 3.48 -10.41 -6.29
C GLY A 88 3.00 -9.01 -6.70
N GLN A 89 3.84 -8.30 -7.43
CA GLN A 89 3.60 -6.90 -7.80
C GLN A 89 3.30 -6.70 -9.30
N ASN A 90 3.52 -7.73 -10.12
CA ASN A 90 3.28 -7.66 -11.55
C ASN A 90 1.77 -7.61 -11.84
N PRO A 91 1.23 -6.51 -12.41
CA PRO A 91 -0.21 -6.34 -12.66
C PRO A 91 -0.76 -7.28 -13.73
N ASN A 92 0.11 -7.86 -14.58
CA ASN A 92 -0.31 -8.77 -15.65
C ASN A 92 -0.66 -10.19 -15.13
N ILE A 93 -0.40 -10.47 -13.85
CA ILE A 93 -0.66 -11.77 -13.23
C ILE A 93 -1.87 -11.63 -12.31
N SER A 94 -2.88 -12.48 -12.51
CA SER A 94 -4.08 -12.49 -11.67
C SER A 94 -3.72 -12.83 -10.21
N GLY A 95 -4.34 -12.14 -9.25
CA GLY A 95 -4.11 -12.30 -7.83
C GLY A 95 -2.94 -11.50 -7.26
N ASN A 96 -2.09 -10.90 -8.10
CA ASN A 96 -1.08 -9.95 -7.65
C ASN A 96 -1.70 -8.64 -7.20
N ILE A 97 -1.04 -7.95 -6.27
CA ILE A 97 -1.50 -6.68 -5.71
C ILE A 97 -0.43 -5.62 -6.00
N PRO A 98 -0.52 -4.91 -7.14
CA PRO A 98 0.47 -3.92 -7.53
C PRO A 98 0.52 -2.75 -6.56
N ILE A 99 1.73 -2.35 -6.18
CA ILE A 99 1.99 -1.12 -5.45
C ILE A 99 2.42 -0.04 -6.44
N LEU A 100 1.59 0.98 -6.57
CA LEU A 100 1.92 2.17 -7.33
C LEU A 100 3.05 2.95 -6.66
N ARG A 101 3.84 3.66 -7.46
CA ARG A 101 4.82 4.60 -6.92
C ARG A 101 4.14 5.74 -6.17
N SER A 102 4.90 6.39 -5.31
CA SER A 102 4.45 7.61 -4.64
C SER A 102 3.92 8.63 -5.64
N VAL A 103 2.81 9.26 -5.28
CA VAL A 103 2.42 10.52 -5.88
C VAL A 103 3.16 11.60 -5.09
N ASN A 104 4.11 12.26 -5.73
CA ASN A 104 4.87 13.31 -5.07
C ASN A 104 3.92 14.42 -4.62
N ASP A 105 4.09 14.89 -3.38
CA ASP A 105 3.47 16.13 -2.92
C ASP A 105 4.34 17.33 -3.33
N GLN A 106 3.92 18.55 -3.01
CA GLN A 106 4.68 19.79 -3.25
C GLN A 106 6.11 19.69 -2.71
N THR A 107 6.32 18.95 -1.62
CA THR A 107 7.62 18.79 -0.96
C THR A 107 8.40 17.57 -1.45
N GLY A 108 7.86 16.77 -2.39
CA GLY A 108 8.56 15.65 -3.02
C GLY A 108 7.98 14.27 -2.67
N LEU A 109 8.86 13.29 -2.51
CA LEU A 109 8.52 11.88 -2.31
C LEU A 109 7.73 11.64 -1.01
N GLU A 110 6.54 11.06 -1.12
CA GLU A 110 5.72 10.66 0.04
C GLU A 110 5.05 9.30 -0.14
N PHE A 111 5.09 8.45 0.88
CA PHE A 111 4.33 7.20 0.92
C PHE A 111 4.23 6.70 2.35
N THR A 112 3.28 5.79 2.60
CA THR A 112 3.07 5.23 3.94
C THR A 112 2.84 3.73 3.90
N TRP A 113 3.41 3.02 4.86
CA TRP A 113 3.11 1.63 5.17
C TRP A 113 2.46 1.55 6.54
N SER A 114 1.41 0.76 6.66
CA SER A 114 0.74 0.48 7.93
C SER A 114 0.59 -1.01 8.10
N THR A 115 0.77 -1.52 9.31
CA THR A 115 0.45 -2.91 9.64
C THR A 115 0.12 -3.04 11.12
N TRP A 116 -0.72 -4.00 11.46
CA TRP A 116 -0.95 -4.42 12.83
C TRP A 116 -0.12 -5.65 13.14
N LEU A 117 0.51 -5.63 14.31
CA LEU A 117 1.35 -6.71 14.81
C LEU A 117 0.79 -7.20 16.14
N TYR A 118 0.70 -8.50 16.30
CA TYR A 118 0.56 -9.16 17.59
C TYR A 118 1.83 -9.96 17.82
N VAL A 119 2.68 -9.53 18.76
CA VAL A 119 3.96 -10.21 19.04
C VAL A 119 3.85 -10.97 20.37
N ASP A 120 4.01 -12.28 20.31
CA ASP A 120 4.02 -13.14 21.50
C ASP A 120 5.28 -12.87 22.35
N GLY A 121 5.11 -12.69 23.66
CA GLY A 121 6.21 -12.38 24.57
C GLY A 121 7.29 -13.48 24.69
N THR A 122 6.98 -14.71 24.26
CA THR A 122 7.95 -15.82 24.20
C THR A 122 9.01 -15.64 23.11
N ASN A 123 8.82 -14.70 22.18
CA ASN A 123 9.80 -14.43 21.12
C ASN A 123 11.20 -14.06 21.63
N PHE A 124 11.30 -13.53 22.85
CA PHE A 124 12.56 -13.03 23.43
C PHE A 124 13.12 -13.90 24.56
N LYS A 125 12.40 -14.97 24.95
CA LYS A 125 12.77 -15.81 26.11
C LYS A 125 13.88 -16.81 25.80
N THR A 126 14.09 -17.14 24.54
CA THR A 126 15.09 -18.13 24.12
C THR A 126 16.07 -17.51 23.13
N LYS A 127 17.28 -17.16 23.60
CA LYS A 127 18.42 -16.94 22.70
C LYS A 127 18.87 -18.31 22.20
N SER A 128 18.46 -18.71 21.00
CA SER A 128 19.14 -19.81 20.34
C SER A 128 20.42 -19.26 19.71
N ALA A 129 21.57 -19.82 20.08
CA ALA A 129 22.89 -19.39 19.62
C ALA A 129 23.09 -19.51 18.08
N THR A 130 22.16 -20.18 17.39
CA THR A 130 22.13 -20.37 15.94
C THR A 130 21.03 -19.57 15.24
N SER A 131 20.24 -18.77 15.96
CA SER A 131 19.15 -18.00 15.36
C SER A 131 19.60 -16.64 14.86
N ALA A 132 19.09 -16.24 13.71
CA ALA A 132 19.29 -14.92 13.14
C ALA A 132 18.99 -13.80 14.16
N ASN A 133 19.79 -12.73 14.12
CA ASN A 133 19.63 -11.59 15.02
C ASN A 133 18.27 -10.88 14.89
N TYR A 134 17.66 -10.97 13.71
CA TYR A 134 16.39 -10.35 13.39
C TYR A 134 15.42 -11.37 12.79
N LYS A 135 14.18 -11.30 13.27
CA LYS A 135 13.01 -11.97 12.73
C LYS A 135 12.34 -11.04 11.73
N HIS A 136 11.98 -11.58 10.58
CA HIS A 136 11.44 -10.77 9.50
C HIS A 136 9.92 -10.58 9.66
N ILE A 137 9.44 -9.33 9.61
CA ILE A 137 8.02 -8.99 9.62
C ILE A 137 7.55 -8.81 8.18
N PHE A 138 8.07 -7.80 7.48
CA PHE A 138 7.88 -7.66 6.03
C PHE A 138 9.00 -6.83 5.40
N HIS A 139 9.21 -6.97 4.09
CA HIS A 139 9.98 -6.00 3.32
C HIS A 139 9.50 -5.94 1.87
N LYS A 140 9.73 -4.80 1.21
CA LYS A 140 9.57 -4.64 -0.23
C LYS A 140 10.94 -4.63 -0.92
N GLY A 141 11.20 -5.61 -1.78
CA GLY A 141 12.51 -5.77 -2.40
C GLY A 141 12.72 -7.11 -3.10
N ASN A 142 13.96 -7.59 -3.08
CA ASN A 142 14.35 -8.89 -3.63
C ASN A 142 14.39 -9.95 -2.53
N TYR A 143 14.30 -11.23 -2.87
CA TYR A 143 14.45 -12.32 -1.89
C TYR A 143 15.92 -12.74 -1.75
N ASN A 144 16.65 -12.16 -0.80
CA ASN A 144 18.02 -12.54 -0.49
C ASN A 144 18.35 -12.20 0.98
N PHE A 145 17.95 -13.12 1.85
CA PHE A 145 18.17 -13.05 3.28
C PHE A 145 19.59 -13.47 3.63
N ASP A 146 20.25 -12.69 4.48
CA ASP A 146 21.46 -13.12 5.18
C ASP A 146 21.05 -14.00 6.35
N GLU A 147 21.45 -15.27 6.34
CA GLU A 147 21.11 -16.26 7.37
C GLU A 147 21.61 -15.87 8.77
N LYS A 148 22.73 -15.15 8.87
CA LYS A 148 23.32 -14.77 10.15
C LYS A 148 22.57 -13.60 10.80
N THR A 149 22.22 -12.60 10.00
CA THR A 149 21.55 -11.40 10.52
C THR A 149 20.03 -11.53 10.48
N GLY A 150 19.47 -12.29 9.53
CA GLY A 150 18.04 -12.35 9.22
C GLY A 150 17.53 -11.17 8.40
N LEU A 151 18.43 -10.32 7.92
CA LEU A 151 18.09 -9.12 7.16
C LEU A 151 18.14 -9.39 5.65
N ASN A 152 17.31 -8.67 4.90
CA ASN A 152 17.29 -8.76 3.44
C ASN A 152 18.22 -7.71 2.81
N THR A 153 19.00 -8.12 1.81
CA THR A 153 19.91 -7.25 1.05
C THR A 153 19.90 -7.62 -0.45
N PRO A 154 20.20 -6.72 -1.40
CA PRO A 154 20.48 -5.31 -1.18
C PRO A 154 19.24 -4.43 -1.09
N ASN A 155 18.04 -4.86 -1.54
CA ASN A 155 16.86 -3.97 -1.58
C ASN A 155 15.91 -4.19 -0.40
N ASN A 156 15.71 -3.11 0.36
CA ASN A 156 14.94 -3.11 1.59
C ASN A 156 14.31 -1.72 1.78
N ALA A 157 13.16 -1.48 1.15
CA ALA A 157 12.58 -0.13 1.07
C ALA A 157 11.03 -0.14 1.05
N PRO A 158 10.38 -0.12 2.22
CA PRO A 158 10.94 -0.38 3.55
C PRO A 158 11.06 -1.88 3.84
N GLY A 159 11.77 -2.21 4.91
CA GLY A 159 11.55 -3.44 5.66
C GLY A 159 11.41 -3.18 7.14
N LEU A 160 10.67 -4.08 7.77
CA LEU A 160 10.37 -4.09 9.19
C LEU A 160 10.77 -5.45 9.75
N TYR A 161 11.51 -5.39 10.85
CA TYR A 161 12.10 -6.55 11.49
C TYR A 161 11.90 -6.47 13.00
N LEU A 162 11.79 -7.61 13.65
CA LEU A 162 11.76 -7.74 15.09
C LEU A 162 13.12 -8.27 15.56
N SER A 163 13.74 -7.64 16.55
CA SER A 163 14.96 -8.18 17.15
C SER A 163 14.67 -9.50 17.85
N SER A 164 15.52 -10.50 17.63
CA SER A 164 15.38 -11.82 18.26
C SER A 164 15.70 -11.81 19.76
N SER A 165 16.44 -10.81 20.23
CA SER A 165 16.99 -10.76 21.60
C SER A 165 16.48 -9.61 22.45
N THR A 166 16.09 -8.52 21.81
CA THR A 166 15.56 -7.32 22.46
C THR A 166 14.13 -7.12 22.00
N ASN A 167 13.28 -6.63 22.88
CA ASN A 167 11.93 -6.23 22.52
C ASN A 167 11.95 -4.92 21.71
N SER A 168 12.44 -5.00 20.46
CA SER A 168 12.61 -3.83 19.60
C SER A 168 12.33 -4.14 18.14
N LEU A 169 11.78 -3.15 17.44
CA LEU A 169 11.64 -3.15 15.99
C LEU A 169 12.85 -2.47 15.35
N LEU A 170 13.23 -2.99 14.19
CA LEU A 170 14.15 -2.37 13.27
C LEU A 170 13.39 -2.04 11.99
N VAL A 171 13.30 -0.76 11.67
CA VAL A 171 12.90 -0.28 10.35
C VAL A 171 14.18 -0.10 9.54
N LEU A 172 14.25 -0.77 8.39
CA LEU A 172 15.32 -0.58 7.42
C LEU A 172 14.75 0.13 6.19
N MET A 173 15.32 1.26 5.84
CA MET A 173 14.97 1.99 4.63
C MET A 173 16.22 2.23 3.82
N ASN A 174 16.27 1.66 2.63
CA ASN A 174 17.33 1.99 1.71
C ASN A 174 17.10 3.35 1.06
N THR A 175 18.16 4.13 0.97
CA THR A 175 18.20 5.39 0.23
C THR A 175 19.10 5.28 -1.00
N TYR A 176 18.88 6.18 -1.97
CA TYR A 176 19.79 6.35 -3.10
C TYR A 176 21.11 6.95 -2.61
N ASP A 177 22.22 6.53 -3.21
CA ASP A 177 23.55 7.04 -2.88
C ASP A 177 23.60 8.57 -3.06
N THR A 178 24.00 9.28 -2.00
CA THR A 178 24.30 10.71 -2.08
C THR A 178 25.81 10.89 -2.23
N PRO A 179 26.28 11.90 -2.99
CA PRO A 179 27.72 12.11 -3.24
C PRO A 179 28.59 12.16 -1.97
N THR A 180 27.99 12.55 -0.86
CA THR A 180 28.63 12.65 0.46
C THR A 180 28.86 11.27 1.12
N TYR A 181 27.98 10.28 0.89
CA TYR A 181 28.12 8.92 1.42
C TYR A 181 29.13 8.09 0.61
N SER A 182 29.21 8.31 -0.71
CA SER A 182 30.13 7.61 -1.61
C SER A 182 31.62 7.84 -1.30
N SER A 183 31.96 8.88 -0.53
CA SER A 183 33.35 9.33 -0.35
C SER A 183 34.14 8.61 0.77
N ARG A 184 33.50 7.85 1.68
CA ARG A 184 34.22 7.19 2.81
C ARG A 184 34.02 5.68 2.95
N LYS A 185 32.91 5.09 2.50
CA LYS A 185 32.66 3.62 2.61
C LYS A 185 32.60 2.86 1.28
N ASN A 186 32.22 3.50 0.16
CA ASN A 186 32.09 2.79 -1.12
C ASN A 186 33.44 2.33 -1.69
N LYS A 187 34.54 3.02 -1.34
CA LYS A 187 35.89 2.67 -1.83
C LYS A 187 36.46 1.38 -1.23
N GLN A 188 35.98 0.95 -0.05
CA GLN A 188 36.47 -0.27 0.60
C GLN A 188 35.72 -1.55 0.18
N ASN A 189 34.51 -1.45 -0.38
CA ASN A 189 33.64 -2.61 -0.63
C ASN A 189 33.28 -2.87 -2.11
N GLY A 190 33.94 -2.19 -3.08
CA GLY A 190 33.66 -2.39 -4.52
C GLY A 190 32.24 -1.97 -4.95
N VAL A 191 31.66 -1.03 -4.22
CA VAL A 191 30.25 -0.66 -4.31
C VAL A 191 30.07 0.36 -5.44
N GLY A 192 29.42 -0.05 -6.54
CA GLY A 192 29.18 0.79 -7.71
C GLY A 192 28.27 2.01 -7.44
N PRO A 193 28.20 2.98 -8.37
CA PRO A 193 27.60 4.32 -8.19
C PRO A 193 26.07 4.36 -7.95
N ASN A 194 25.42 3.20 -7.74
CA ASN A 194 23.97 3.07 -7.56
C ASN A 194 23.61 2.16 -6.37
N ALA A 195 24.51 2.01 -5.41
CA ALA A 195 24.28 1.12 -4.30
C ALA A 195 23.19 1.62 -3.36
N ALA A 196 22.40 0.68 -2.85
CA ALA A 196 21.45 0.96 -1.81
C ALA A 196 22.19 1.25 -0.50
N ILE A 197 21.92 2.39 0.12
CA ILE A 197 22.42 2.68 1.46
C ILE A 197 21.33 2.30 2.47
N PRO A 198 21.52 1.25 3.29
CA PRO A 198 20.56 0.93 4.33
C PRO A 198 20.66 1.94 5.48
N GLU A 199 19.56 2.62 5.76
CA GLU A 199 19.41 3.46 6.95
C GLU A 199 18.48 2.74 7.94
N SER A 200 18.98 2.55 9.18
CA SER A 200 18.31 1.79 10.23
C SER A 200 17.73 2.69 11.30
N ILE A 201 16.47 2.45 11.66
CA ILE A 201 15.78 3.11 12.77
C ILE A 201 15.32 2.02 13.73
N VAL A 202 15.72 2.13 15.00
CA VAL A 202 15.34 1.18 16.05
C VAL A 202 14.27 1.80 16.96
N ILE A 203 13.23 1.03 17.25
CA ILE A 203 12.13 1.39 18.15
C ILE A 203 12.09 0.35 19.25
N ASN A 204 12.25 0.79 20.50
CA ASN A 204 12.29 -0.11 21.65
C ASN A 204 10.92 -0.25 22.31
N ASP A 205 10.81 -1.27 23.15
CA ASP A 205 9.73 -1.46 24.12
C ASP A 205 8.33 -1.56 23.49
N LEU A 206 8.20 -2.46 22.51
CA LEU A 206 6.88 -2.81 21.97
C LEU A 206 5.97 -3.43 23.05
N PRO A 207 4.68 -3.06 23.11
CA PRO A 207 3.71 -3.83 23.88
C PRO A 207 3.63 -5.27 23.36
N LEU A 208 3.89 -6.24 24.23
CA LEU A 208 3.82 -7.67 23.92
C LEU A 208 2.45 -8.24 24.28
N ASP A 209 2.07 -9.33 23.61
CA ASP A 209 0.80 -10.04 23.80
C ASP A 209 -0.43 -9.13 23.60
N LYS A 210 -0.27 -8.09 22.78
CA LYS A 210 -1.28 -7.11 22.41
C LYS A 210 -1.13 -6.75 20.94
N TRP A 211 -2.23 -6.32 20.34
CA TRP A 211 -2.20 -5.74 19.01
C TRP A 211 -1.62 -4.34 19.06
N VAL A 212 -0.65 -4.10 18.19
CA VAL A 212 0.06 -2.82 18.05
C VAL A 212 0.06 -2.43 16.58
N ASN A 213 -0.40 -1.23 16.28
CA ASN A 213 -0.31 -0.65 14.95
C ASN A 213 1.06 0.01 14.76
N VAL A 214 1.73 -0.31 13.66
CA VAL A 214 3.00 0.29 13.24
C VAL A 214 2.80 0.97 11.90
N ILE A 215 3.06 2.27 11.84
CA ILE A 215 2.96 3.06 10.61
C ILE A 215 4.32 3.68 10.30
N ILE A 216 4.86 3.39 9.13
CA ILE A 216 6.10 3.98 8.60
C ILE A 216 5.70 4.95 7.50
N ARG A 217 5.85 6.24 7.76
CA ARG A 217 5.48 7.32 6.84
C ARG A 217 6.73 8.05 6.36
N ILE A 218 6.86 8.20 5.05
CA ILE A 218 7.79 9.13 4.41
C ILE A 218 7.03 10.39 4.02
N SER A 219 7.57 11.54 4.39
CA SER A 219 7.08 12.87 4.00
C SER A 219 8.24 13.82 3.71
N ASN A 220 7.97 14.97 3.10
CA ASN A 220 8.98 16.00 2.87
C ASN A 220 10.26 15.46 2.18
N GLN A 221 10.09 14.56 1.20
CA GLN A 221 11.15 13.93 0.41
C GLN A 221 12.06 12.92 1.14
N ASN A 222 12.49 13.19 2.37
CA ASN A 222 13.45 12.34 3.10
C ASN A 222 13.19 12.23 4.60
N GLN A 223 12.03 12.67 5.10
CA GLN A 223 11.69 12.54 6.52
C GLN A 223 10.93 11.22 6.75
N LEU A 224 11.52 10.32 7.54
CA LEU A 224 10.90 9.07 7.96
C LEU A 224 10.35 9.21 9.37
N ASP A 225 9.03 9.13 9.47
CA ASP A 225 8.29 9.10 10.72
C ASP A 225 7.79 7.67 10.99
N VAL A 226 7.96 7.21 12.23
CA VAL A 226 7.34 5.97 12.70
C VAL A 226 6.33 6.27 13.79
N TYR A 227 5.11 5.80 13.60
CA TYR A 227 4.03 5.89 14.57
C TYR A 227 3.73 4.51 15.15
N ILE A 228 3.45 4.47 16.44
CA ILE A 228 2.99 3.28 17.17
C ILE A 228 1.64 3.63 17.79
N ASN A 229 0.59 2.89 17.44
CA ASN A 229 -0.79 3.17 17.85
C ASN A 229 -1.20 4.65 17.64
N GLY A 230 -0.79 5.22 16.50
CA GLY A 230 -1.09 6.60 16.14
C GLY A 230 -0.21 7.68 16.78
N THR A 231 0.65 7.32 17.75
CA THR A 231 1.59 8.27 18.37
C THR A 231 2.93 8.24 17.64
N LEU A 232 3.47 9.41 17.29
CA LEU A 232 4.80 9.54 16.68
C LEU A 232 5.89 9.16 17.70
N VAL A 233 6.55 8.02 17.51
CA VAL A 233 7.61 7.54 18.42
C VAL A 233 9.00 7.93 17.97
N LYS A 234 9.22 8.06 16.66
CA LYS A 234 10.53 8.37 16.09
C LYS A 234 10.38 9.14 14.80
N ARG A 235 11.20 10.16 14.63
CA ARG A 235 11.39 10.92 13.40
C ARG A 235 12.87 10.94 13.08
N GLU A 236 13.23 10.52 11.88
CA GLU A 236 14.59 10.51 11.38
C GLU A 236 14.65 11.22 10.03
N LEU A 237 15.60 12.12 9.86
CA LEU A 237 15.89 12.72 8.56
C LEU A 237 16.89 11.83 7.84
N LEU A 238 16.44 11.15 6.79
CA LEU A 238 17.27 10.23 6.03
C LEU A 238 18.33 11.01 5.23
N LYS A 239 19.52 10.41 5.13
CA LYS A 239 20.68 11.02 4.45
C LYS A 239 20.49 11.10 2.94
N GLY A 240 19.69 10.21 2.37
CA GLY A 240 19.34 10.20 0.97
C GLY A 240 17.83 10.11 0.74
N ILE A 241 17.44 10.12 -0.54
CA ILE A 241 16.05 9.92 -0.93
C ILE A 241 15.70 8.42 -0.77
N PRO A 242 14.62 8.07 -0.06
CA PRO A 242 14.12 6.70 0.04
C PRO A 242 13.98 6.03 -1.33
N ARG A 243 14.53 4.83 -1.48
CA ARG A 243 14.41 4.08 -2.73
C ARG A 243 12.99 3.57 -2.90
N GLN A 244 12.49 3.62 -4.14
CA GLN A 244 11.31 2.87 -4.54
C GLN A 244 11.72 1.78 -5.52
N ASN A 245 11.38 0.53 -5.18
CA ASN A 245 11.71 -0.63 -5.99
C ASN A 245 10.43 -1.30 -6.53
N TYR A 246 10.57 -2.08 -7.60
CA TYR A 246 9.48 -2.86 -8.19
C TYR A 246 9.45 -4.32 -7.69
N GLY A 247 10.26 -4.63 -6.68
CA GLY A 247 10.33 -5.97 -6.10
C GLY A 247 9.06 -6.32 -5.35
N ASP A 248 8.87 -7.63 -5.16
CA ASP A 248 7.74 -8.17 -4.43
C ASP A 248 7.76 -7.80 -2.95
N VAL A 249 6.59 -7.94 -2.31
CA VAL A 249 6.49 -7.79 -0.86
C VAL A 249 6.59 -9.16 -0.24
N PHE A 250 7.60 -9.35 0.57
CA PHE A 250 7.80 -10.56 1.35
C PHE A 250 7.32 -10.31 2.76
N VAL A 251 6.62 -11.27 3.34
CA VAL A 251 6.08 -11.20 4.70
C VAL A 251 6.50 -12.45 5.44
N THR A 252 6.96 -12.30 6.68
CA THR A 252 7.24 -13.40 7.64
C THR A 252 8.11 -14.54 7.10
N ARG A 253 9.01 -14.21 6.18
CA ARG A 253 10.06 -15.11 5.66
C ARG A 253 11.09 -15.46 6.72
N ASN A 254 11.94 -16.45 6.43
CA ASN A 254 12.99 -16.93 7.32
C ASN A 254 12.48 -17.33 8.73
N GLY A 255 11.32 -18.01 8.79
CA GLY A 255 10.70 -18.44 10.05
C GLY A 255 9.96 -17.34 10.84
N GLY A 256 9.99 -16.09 10.36
CA GLY A 256 9.19 -14.99 10.89
C GLY A 256 9.28 -14.83 12.41
N PHE A 257 8.14 -14.63 13.07
CA PHE A 257 8.04 -14.52 14.53
C PHE A 257 6.76 -15.18 15.05
N LYS A 258 6.73 -15.52 16.35
CA LYS A 258 5.51 -16.07 16.97
C LYS A 258 4.49 -14.95 17.16
N GLY A 259 3.33 -15.07 16.53
CA GLY A 259 2.29 -14.04 16.60
C GLY A 259 1.55 -13.89 15.29
N PHE A 260 1.01 -12.69 15.04
CA PHE A 260 0.20 -12.42 13.87
C PHE A 260 0.52 -11.06 13.24
N ILE A 261 0.32 -10.98 11.94
CA ILE A 261 0.29 -9.72 11.18
C ILE A 261 -1.12 -9.50 10.66
N SER A 262 -1.62 -8.28 10.69
CA SER A 262 -2.94 -7.96 10.14
C SER A 262 -2.97 -6.61 9.43
N GLU A 263 -3.81 -6.51 8.40
CA GLU A 263 -4.06 -5.27 7.65
C GLU A 263 -2.76 -4.56 7.20
N LEU A 264 -1.83 -5.33 6.61
CA LEU A 264 -0.66 -4.75 5.95
C LEU A 264 -1.14 -3.94 4.74
N ARG A 265 -0.95 -2.63 4.79
CA ARG A 265 -1.48 -1.68 3.81
C ARG A 265 -0.40 -0.72 3.35
N TYR A 266 -0.45 -0.40 2.06
CA TYR A 266 0.35 0.66 1.46
C TYR A 266 -0.52 1.87 1.11
N PHE A 267 0.07 3.05 1.15
CA PHE A 267 -0.47 4.29 0.63
C PHE A 267 0.61 4.96 -0.21
N ASN A 268 0.28 5.35 -1.44
CA ASN A 268 1.17 6.10 -2.33
C ASN A 268 1.35 7.58 -1.94
N SER A 269 0.96 7.96 -0.73
CA SER A 269 1.05 9.32 -0.19
C SER A 269 1.39 9.29 1.31
N GLY A 270 1.87 10.42 1.83
CA GLY A 270 2.15 10.60 3.25
C GLY A 270 0.86 10.90 4.03
N ILE A 271 0.17 9.87 4.52
CA ILE A 271 -1.14 10.04 5.17
C ILE A 271 -1.10 11.01 6.37
N GLY A 272 -2.15 11.82 6.53
CA GLY A 272 -2.28 12.76 7.64
C GLY A 272 -2.72 12.10 8.95
N THR A 273 -2.63 12.84 10.05
CA THR A 273 -2.96 12.38 11.41
C THR A 273 -4.40 11.86 11.54
N ASN A 274 -5.37 12.48 10.87
CA ASN A 274 -6.76 11.99 10.87
C ASN A 274 -6.88 10.58 10.30
N LYS A 275 -6.15 10.29 9.22
CA LYS A 275 -6.15 8.95 8.61
C LYS A 275 -5.39 7.93 9.45
N ILE A 276 -4.31 8.36 10.09
CA ILE A 276 -3.59 7.56 11.09
C ILE A 276 -4.53 7.16 12.22
N GLN A 277 -5.28 8.12 12.77
CA GLN A 277 -6.24 7.87 13.85
C GLN A 277 -7.37 6.93 13.39
N GLU A 278 -7.92 7.14 12.20
CA GLU A 278 -8.93 6.25 11.61
C GLU A 278 -8.43 4.80 11.51
N ILE A 279 -7.17 4.58 11.11
CA ILE A 279 -6.58 3.23 11.05
C ILE A 279 -6.51 2.61 12.45
N VAL A 280 -6.10 3.39 13.46
CA VAL A 280 -6.00 2.95 14.85
C VAL A 280 -7.37 2.62 15.43
N ASP A 281 -8.36 3.47 15.20
CA ASP A 281 -9.73 3.31 15.69
C ASP A 281 -10.42 2.09 15.07
N ASN A 282 -10.16 1.81 13.79
CA ASN A 282 -10.67 0.61 13.12
C ASN A 282 -10.10 -0.70 13.69
N GLY A 283 -8.92 -0.65 14.31
CA GLY A 283 -8.26 -1.82 14.88
C GLY A 283 -7.73 -2.82 13.85
N PRO A 284 -7.13 -3.93 14.33
CA PRO A 284 -6.70 -5.03 13.48
C PRO A 284 -7.90 -5.87 13.02
N ASN A 285 -7.77 -6.48 11.84
CA ASN A 285 -8.71 -7.51 11.41
C ASN A 285 -8.26 -8.87 11.96
N THR A 286 -9.01 -9.40 12.94
CA THR A 286 -8.67 -10.66 13.64
C THR A 286 -9.20 -11.91 12.94
N LYS A 287 -9.89 -11.76 11.80
CA LYS A 287 -10.32 -12.92 11.00
C LYS A 287 -9.09 -13.57 10.41
N LEU A 288 -8.84 -14.83 10.76
CA LEU A 288 -7.75 -15.60 10.18
C LEU A 288 -7.87 -15.59 8.66
N LEU A 289 -6.75 -15.31 7.99
CA LEU A 289 -6.67 -15.46 6.55
C LEU A 289 -6.86 -16.94 6.22
N GLN A 290 -7.95 -17.23 5.52
CA GLN A 290 -8.14 -18.54 4.89
C GLN A 290 -7.23 -18.61 3.67
N ASP A 291 -5.95 -18.84 3.89
CA ASP A 291 -5.15 -19.50 2.87
C ASP A 291 -5.58 -20.96 2.81
N ASN A 292 -5.74 -21.51 1.60
CA ASN A 292 -6.12 -22.89 1.30
C ASN A 292 -5.07 -23.91 1.80
N THR A 293 -4.77 -23.93 3.09
CA THR A 293 -3.69 -24.71 3.70
C THR A 293 -4.25 -25.55 4.84
N MET A 294 -4.77 -26.73 4.50
CA MET A 294 -5.00 -27.91 5.36
C MET A 294 -5.74 -27.74 6.72
N MET A 295 -6.16 -26.55 7.12
CA MET A 295 -6.99 -26.30 8.30
C MET A 295 -8.48 -26.50 8.01
N ASP A 296 -8.88 -26.50 6.74
CA ASP A 296 -10.28 -26.77 6.33
C ASP A 296 -10.67 -28.25 6.49
N SER A 297 -9.68 -29.14 6.56
CA SER A 297 -9.87 -30.57 6.85
C SER A 297 -9.69 -30.92 8.33
N ALA A 298 -9.26 -29.97 9.17
CA ALA A 298 -9.19 -30.15 10.60
C ALA A 298 -10.53 -29.72 11.22
N PRO A 299 -11.34 -30.65 11.76
CA PRO A 299 -12.59 -30.27 12.40
C PRO A 299 -12.37 -29.27 13.54
N ARG A 300 -13.30 -28.33 13.72
CA ARG A 300 -13.28 -27.32 14.81
C ARG A 300 -13.44 -27.91 16.21
N TYR A 301 -13.44 -29.24 16.34
CA TYR A 301 -13.57 -29.98 17.58
C TYR A 301 -12.32 -30.80 17.84
N LEU A 302 -11.95 -30.93 19.12
CA LEU A 302 -10.89 -31.84 19.55
C LEU A 302 -11.21 -33.26 19.09
N SER A 303 -10.18 -34.05 18.73
CA SER A 303 -10.37 -35.45 18.35
C SER A 303 -11.15 -36.19 19.45
N THR A 304 -12.08 -37.07 19.08
CA THR A 304 -12.86 -37.88 20.03
C THR A 304 -11.95 -38.68 20.96
N ARG A 305 -10.76 -39.09 20.50
CA ARG A 305 -9.73 -39.74 21.33
C ARG A 305 -9.28 -38.92 22.53
N TRP A 306 -9.27 -37.58 22.44
CA TRP A 306 -8.97 -36.71 23.57
C TRP A 306 -10.10 -36.73 24.62
N PHE A 307 -11.37 -36.71 24.17
CA PHE A 307 -12.53 -36.84 25.06
C PHE A 307 -12.59 -38.19 25.78
N PHE A 308 -12.09 -39.26 25.14
CA PHE A 308 -12.12 -40.61 25.68
C PHE A 308 -10.79 -41.10 26.28
N SER A 309 -9.75 -40.26 26.32
CA SER A 309 -8.42 -40.65 26.82
C SER A 309 -8.40 -40.95 28.33
N GLY A 310 -9.48 -40.65 29.05
CA GLY A 310 -9.65 -40.96 30.47
C GLY A 310 -10.39 -42.27 30.75
N ILE A 311 -10.95 -42.92 29.73
CA ILE A 311 -11.63 -44.21 29.88
C ILE A 311 -10.59 -45.30 29.58
N LYS A 312 -10.05 -45.90 30.64
CA LYS A 312 -9.11 -47.02 30.55
C LYS A 312 -9.85 -48.32 30.21
N ASP A 313 -10.34 -48.41 28.99
CA ASP A 313 -10.89 -49.65 28.45
C ASP A 313 -9.93 -50.20 27.39
N GLY A 314 -9.85 -51.53 27.29
CA GLY A 314 -8.83 -52.29 26.55
C GLY A 314 -8.76 -52.09 25.03
N TYR A 315 -9.43 -51.07 24.50
CA TYR A 315 -9.38 -50.65 23.09
C TYR A 315 -8.55 -49.38 22.84
N ASN A 316 -7.96 -48.79 23.90
CA ASN A 316 -7.00 -47.69 23.77
C ASN A 316 -5.64 -48.16 24.34
N PRO A 317 -4.73 -48.72 23.52
CA PRO A 317 -3.40 -49.11 23.98
C PRO A 317 -2.57 -47.92 24.47
#